data_AF-A0A9W6XPM7-F1
#
_entry.id   AF-A0A9W6XPM7-F1
#
_cell.length_a   1.000
_cell.length_b   1.000
_cell.length_c   1.000
_cell.angle_alpha   90.00
_cell.angle_beta   90.00
_cell.angle_gamma   90.00
#
_symmetry.space_group_name_H-M   'P 1'
#
loop_
_entity.id
_entity.type
_entity.pdbx_description
1 polymer ?
#
loop_
_entity_poly.entity_id
_entity_poly.type
_entity_poly.pdbx_seq_one_letter_code
_entity_poly.pdbx_strand_id
1 'polypeptide(L)'
;MSCYSWPMNQIDETFKEEGANELAKRIILSWPHERLHVFGDGFHLNWTHLYCARGKTWYPDNLINAFATTLAAKYQNNTTIFLPELSTPAFNKRKRIPPRTPSALAGVDKDMVFMPLNINGSHWTWIDRRR
;
A
#
# COMPACT_ATOMS: atom_id res chain seq x y z
N MET A 1 -18.32 -25.05 14.09
CA MET A 1 -17.44 -23.98 13.56
C MET A 1 -16.27 -24.62 12.84
N SER A 2 -16.39 -24.81 11.52
CA SER A 2 -15.38 -25.51 10.70
C SER A 2 -14.74 -24.54 9.68
N CYS A 3 -14.31 -23.37 10.15
CA CYS A 3 -13.61 -22.39 9.32
C CYS A 3 -12.09 -22.49 9.44
N TYR A 4 -11.56 -23.62 9.92
CA TYR A 4 -10.15 -23.97 9.77
C TYR A 4 -9.93 -24.38 8.31
N SER A 5 -9.88 -23.39 7.42
CA SER A 5 -9.64 -23.63 6.00
C SER A 5 -8.21 -24.15 5.82
N TRP A 6 -8.09 -25.14 4.93
CA TRP A 6 -6.88 -25.75 4.38
C TRP A 6 -5.61 -24.87 4.24
N PRO A 7 -5.67 -23.54 3.94
CA PRO A 7 -4.49 -22.68 3.94
C PRO A 7 -3.70 -22.67 5.26
N MET A 8 -4.38 -22.82 6.40
CA MET A 8 -3.74 -22.77 7.72
C MET A 8 -2.83 -23.99 7.97
N ASN A 9 -3.19 -25.16 7.45
CA ASN A 9 -2.35 -26.36 7.59
C ASN A 9 -1.07 -26.25 6.75
N GLN A 10 -1.13 -25.59 5.58
CA GLN A 10 0.05 -25.38 4.73
C GLN A 10 1.00 -24.31 5.31
N ILE A 11 0.45 -23.30 5.99
CA ILE A 11 1.24 -22.28 6.67
C ILE A 11 2.03 -22.88 7.84
N ASP A 12 1.45 -23.82 8.59
CA ASP A 12 2.15 -24.52 9.69
C ASP A 12 3.28 -25.43 9.21
N GLU A 13 3.14 -26.06 8.05
CA GLU A 13 4.22 -26.85 7.45
C GLU A 13 5.35 -25.96 6.92
N THR A 14 5.01 -24.81 6.37
CA THR A 14 5.97 -23.90 5.72
C THR A 14 6.71 -23.02 6.73
N PHE A 15 6.08 -22.64 7.85
CA PHE A 15 6.57 -21.64 8.81
C PHE A 15 6.53 -22.14 10.26
N LYS A 16 6.81 -23.43 10.45
CA LYS A 16 6.62 -24.18 11.70
C LYS A 16 7.27 -23.55 12.94
N GLU A 17 8.36 -22.80 12.77
CA GLU A 17 9.09 -22.13 13.85
C GLU A 17 8.84 -20.61 13.93
N GLU A 18 8.10 -20.03 13.00
CA GLU A 18 7.88 -18.58 12.93
C GLU A 18 6.59 -18.11 13.65
N GLY A 19 5.85 -19.05 14.27
CA GLY A 19 4.63 -18.73 15.02
C GLY A 19 3.44 -18.33 14.13
N ALA A 20 3.44 -18.75 12.86
CA ALA A 20 2.43 -18.36 11.88
C ALA A 20 0.99 -18.77 12.27
N ASN A 21 0.80 -19.92 12.94
CA ASN A 21 -0.49 -20.34 13.51
C ASN A 21 -1.01 -19.32 14.53
N GLU A 22 -0.18 -18.99 15.52
CA GLU A 22 -0.56 -18.08 16.61
C GLU A 22 -0.78 -16.66 16.09
N LEU A 23 0.02 -16.23 15.11
CA LEU A 23 -0.22 -14.99 14.37
C LEU A 23 -1.58 -15.02 13.67
N ALA A 24 -1.91 -16.08 12.95
CA ALA A 24 -3.19 -16.20 12.24
C ALA A 24 -4.39 -16.32 13.17
N LYS A 25 -4.28 -17.04 14.29
CA LYS A 25 -5.30 -17.06 15.34
C LYS A 25 -5.51 -15.66 15.92
N ARG A 26 -4.43 -14.94 16.22
CA ARG A 26 -4.49 -13.55 16.68
C ARG A 26 -5.18 -12.67 15.63
N ILE A 27 -4.86 -12.84 14.35
CA ILE A 27 -5.51 -12.12 13.24
C ILE A 27 -7.02 -12.38 13.21
N ILE A 28 -7.46 -13.63 13.38
CA ILE A 28 -8.88 -13.99 13.36
C ILE A 28 -9.62 -13.44 14.59
N LEU A 29 -8.99 -13.49 15.77
CA LEU A 29 -9.61 -13.05 17.03
C LEU A 29 -9.62 -11.52 17.18
N SER A 30 -8.63 -10.84 16.64
CA SER A 30 -8.51 -9.38 16.67
C SER A 30 -9.17 -8.68 15.47
N TRP A 31 -9.76 -9.47 14.58
CA TRP A 31 -10.53 -9.02 13.44
C TRP A 31 -11.79 -8.22 13.88
N PRO A 32 -12.23 -7.14 13.20
CA PRO A 32 -11.63 -6.40 12.09
C PRO A 32 -10.85 -5.14 12.47
N HIS A 33 -11.04 -4.63 13.68
CA HIS A 33 -10.72 -3.23 13.99
C HIS A 33 -9.41 -3.05 14.76
N GLU A 34 -8.72 -4.13 15.15
CA GLU A 34 -7.43 -4.01 15.80
C GLU A 34 -6.39 -3.34 14.88
N ARG A 35 -5.62 -2.43 15.47
CA ARG A 35 -4.59 -1.65 14.78
C ARG A 35 -3.41 -2.53 14.37
N LEU A 36 -2.92 -2.29 13.16
CA LEU A 36 -1.69 -2.86 12.64
C LEU A 36 -0.50 -2.01 13.07
N HIS A 37 0.31 -2.53 14.00
CA HIS A 37 1.52 -1.87 14.50
C HIS A 37 2.76 -2.09 13.61
N VAL A 38 2.62 -2.85 12.52
CA VAL A 38 3.73 -3.20 11.61
C VAL A 38 4.13 -2.02 10.73
N PHE A 39 3.21 -1.09 10.48
CA PHE A 39 3.51 0.18 9.84
C PHE A 39 3.81 1.18 10.95
N GLY A 40 4.91 1.93 10.83
CA GLY A 40 5.41 2.81 11.88
C GLY A 40 4.40 3.87 12.37
N ASP A 41 4.81 4.64 13.36
CA ASP A 41 3.94 5.67 13.95
C ASP A 41 3.46 6.68 12.88
N GLY A 42 2.16 6.99 12.93
CA GLY A 42 1.49 7.89 11.97
C GLY A 42 0.50 7.22 11.01
N PHE A 43 0.49 5.89 10.89
CA PHE A 43 -0.50 5.17 10.06
C PHE A 43 -1.62 4.56 10.89
N HIS A 44 -2.85 4.98 10.65
CA HIS A 44 -4.06 4.38 11.24
C HIS A 44 -4.56 3.24 10.36
N LEU A 45 -3.83 2.12 10.37
CA LEU A 45 -4.20 0.89 9.67
C LEU A 45 -4.74 -0.14 10.65
N ASN A 46 -5.74 -0.90 10.23
CA ASN A 46 -6.30 -2.03 10.95
C ASN A 46 -6.52 -3.20 9.98
N TRP A 47 -6.95 -4.35 10.48
CA TRP A 47 -7.17 -5.54 9.66
C TRP A 47 -8.17 -5.35 8.51
N THR A 48 -9.14 -4.43 8.60
CA THR A 48 -10.04 -4.15 7.46
C THR A 48 -9.32 -3.53 6.27
N HIS A 49 -8.26 -2.75 6.49
CA HIS A 49 -7.48 -2.17 5.40
C HIS A 49 -6.70 -3.25 4.63
N LEU A 50 -6.33 -4.35 5.30
CA LEU A 50 -5.70 -5.50 4.64
C LEU A 50 -6.68 -6.39 3.90
N TYR A 51 -7.99 -6.33 4.20
CA TYR A 51 -8.97 -7.01 3.35
C TYR A 51 -8.89 -6.55 1.90
N CYS A 52 -8.47 -5.30 1.66
CA CYS A 52 -8.25 -4.76 0.32
C CYS A 52 -7.12 -5.47 -0.45
N ALA A 53 -6.29 -6.28 0.20
CA ALA A 53 -5.29 -7.12 -0.48
C ALA A 53 -5.91 -8.38 -1.10
N ARG A 54 -7.17 -8.70 -0.81
CA ARG A 54 -7.89 -9.77 -1.52
C ARG A 54 -8.16 -9.32 -2.95
N GLY A 55 -8.02 -10.24 -3.90
CA GLY A 55 -8.27 -9.94 -5.32
C GLY A 55 -9.62 -9.26 -5.54
N LYS A 56 -9.66 -8.31 -6.48
CA LYS A 56 -10.85 -7.50 -6.87
C LYS A 56 -11.30 -6.42 -5.88
N THR A 57 -10.44 -5.99 -4.97
CA THR A 57 -10.71 -4.84 -4.08
C THR A 57 -9.67 -3.74 -4.25
N TRP A 58 -10.06 -2.49 -3.96
CA TRP A 58 -9.20 -1.32 -4.12
C TRP A 58 -8.41 -1.04 -2.85
N TYR A 59 -7.11 -0.79 -2.99
CA TYR A 59 -6.27 -0.37 -1.88
C TYR A 59 -6.64 1.05 -1.42
N PRO A 60 -6.84 1.27 -0.11
CA PRO A 60 -7.08 2.60 0.43
C PRO A 60 -5.79 3.43 0.43
N ASP A 61 -5.94 4.75 0.34
CA ASP A 61 -4.84 5.72 0.31
C ASP A 61 -3.87 5.55 1.49
N ASN A 62 -4.39 5.25 2.69
CA ASN A 62 -3.54 5.07 3.87
C ASN A 62 -2.60 3.86 3.75
N LEU A 63 -3.03 2.80 3.07
CA LEU A 63 -2.25 1.58 2.88
C LEU A 63 -1.18 1.80 1.83
N ILE A 64 -1.51 2.50 0.73
CA ILE A 64 -0.53 2.92 -0.27
C ILE A 64 0.53 3.82 0.37
N ASN A 65 0.12 4.76 1.23
CA ASN A 65 1.04 5.64 1.95
C ASN A 65 1.96 4.91 2.92
N ALA A 66 1.40 4.01 3.72
CA ALA A 66 2.18 3.19 4.64
C ALA A 66 3.19 2.31 3.88
N PHE A 67 2.77 1.66 2.80
CA PHE A 67 3.64 0.84 1.97
C PHE A 67 4.80 1.64 1.38
N ALA A 68 4.52 2.80 0.77
CA ALA A 68 5.53 3.60 0.11
C ALA A 68 6.54 4.22 1.10
N THR A 69 6.07 4.57 2.29
CA THR A 69 6.92 5.05 3.39
C THR A 69 7.83 3.94 3.92
N THR A 70 7.28 2.72 4.10
CA THR A 70 8.07 1.55 4.48
C THR A 70 9.15 1.22 3.45
N LEU A 71 8.86 1.32 2.15
CA LEU A 71 9.86 1.14 1.09
C LEU A 71 10.99 2.17 1.18
N ALA A 72 10.65 3.45 1.33
CA ALA A 72 11.63 4.53 1.46
C ALA A 72 12.54 4.34 2.69
N ALA A 73 11.96 3.96 3.84
CA ALA A 73 12.72 3.67 5.05
C ALA A 73 13.65 2.45 4.89
N LYS A 74 13.19 1.40 4.22
CA LYS A 74 13.94 0.15 4.03
C LYS A 74 15.14 0.32 3.09
N TYR A 75 14.94 0.98 1.95
CA TYR A 75 15.97 1.03 0.90
C TYR A 75 16.76 2.33 0.86
N GLN A 76 16.23 3.43 1.41
CA GLN A 76 16.89 4.74 1.57
C GLN A 76 17.39 5.43 0.27
N ASN A 77 17.30 4.75 -0.86
CA ASN A 77 17.66 5.22 -2.20
C ASN A 77 16.46 5.77 -3.00
N ASN A 78 15.25 5.61 -2.46
CA ASN A 78 14.02 6.09 -3.07
C ASN A 78 13.32 7.15 -2.21
N THR A 79 12.51 7.98 -2.87
CA THR A 79 11.50 8.80 -2.22
C THR A 79 10.14 8.57 -2.85
N THR A 80 9.08 8.90 -2.12
CA THR A 80 7.70 8.83 -2.61
C THR A 80 7.08 10.20 -2.57
N ILE A 81 6.47 10.61 -3.68
CA ILE A 81 5.69 11.84 -3.77
C ILE A 81 4.24 11.46 -4.07
N PHE A 82 3.34 11.70 -3.11
CA PHE A 82 1.92 11.50 -3.32
C PHE A 82 1.37 12.57 -4.26
N LEU A 83 0.94 12.15 -5.44
CA LEU A 83 0.30 13.04 -6.38
C LEU A 83 -1.16 13.26 -5.98
N PRO A 84 -1.71 14.47 -6.16
CA PRO A 84 -3.13 14.71 -5.91
C PRO A 84 -3.98 13.83 -6.82
N GLU A 85 -5.14 13.41 -6.33
CA GLU A 85 -6.10 12.63 -7.11
C GLU A 85 -6.39 13.32 -8.45
N LEU A 86 -6.36 12.53 -9.52
CA LEU A 86 -6.67 12.99 -10.86
C LEU A 86 -8.08 12.57 -11.24
N SER A 87 -9.04 13.48 -11.13
CA SER A 87 -10.37 13.32 -11.72
C SER A 87 -10.28 13.57 -13.23
N THR A 88 -10.58 12.56 -14.05
CA THR A 88 -10.76 12.68 -15.50
C THR A 88 -12.22 13.03 -15.80
N PRO A 89 -12.48 14.07 -16.63
CA PRO A 89 -12.53 13.83 -18.07
C PRO A 89 -12.04 15.01 -18.94
N ALA A 90 -11.28 14.71 -20.00
CA ALA A 90 -11.25 15.51 -21.23
C ALA A 90 -10.67 14.66 -22.36
N PHE A 91 -11.50 14.35 -23.35
CA PHE A 91 -11.21 13.50 -24.52
C PHE A 91 -9.95 13.95 -25.31
N ASN A 92 -9.50 15.19 -25.12
CA ASN A 92 -8.50 15.86 -25.94
C ASN A 92 -7.18 16.17 -25.23
N LYS A 93 -6.96 15.74 -23.99
CA LYS A 93 -5.69 16.01 -23.26
C LYS A 93 -4.93 14.71 -23.02
N ARG A 94 -4.34 14.17 -24.08
CA ARG A 94 -3.69 12.83 -24.15
C ARG A 94 -2.51 12.58 -23.19
N LYS A 95 -2.07 13.56 -22.37
CA LYS A 95 -0.97 13.40 -21.40
C LYS A 95 -1.12 14.38 -20.23
N ARG A 96 -2.02 14.10 -19.28
CA ARG A 96 -2.22 14.96 -18.11
C ARG A 96 -1.39 14.43 -16.94
N ILE A 97 -0.18 14.95 -16.80
CA ILE A 97 0.54 14.90 -15.53
C ILE A 97 -0.10 15.95 -14.62
N PRO A 98 -0.39 15.66 -13.33
CA PRO A 98 -0.90 16.67 -12.41
C PRO A 98 -0.02 17.94 -12.42
N PRO A 99 -0.59 19.16 -12.45
CA PRO A 99 0.20 20.39 -12.59
C PRO A 99 1.26 20.59 -11.51
N ARG A 100 1.08 19.98 -10.34
CA ARG A 100 2.01 20.05 -9.21
C ARG A 100 3.19 19.08 -9.31
N THR A 101 3.16 18.10 -10.23
CA THR A 101 4.21 17.09 -10.36
C THR A 101 5.58 17.68 -10.67
N PRO A 102 5.75 18.65 -11.61
CA PRO A 102 7.06 19.24 -11.86
C PRO A 102 7.63 19.96 -10.63
N SER A 103 6.79 20.71 -9.90
CA SER A 103 7.20 21.39 -8.66
C SER A 103 7.55 20.40 -7.55
N ALA A 104 6.82 19.29 -7.43
CA ALA A 104 7.12 18.26 -6.43
C ALA A 104 8.43 17.50 -6.75
N LEU A 105 8.79 17.39 -8.03
CA LEU A 105 10.04 16.78 -8.48
C LEU A 105 11.25 17.73 -8.36
N ALA A 106 11.01 19.04 -8.26
CA ALA A 106 12.07 20.03 -8.11
C ALA A 106 12.76 19.84 -6.77
N GLY A 107 14.09 19.67 -6.79
CA GLY A 107 14.90 19.49 -5.59
C GLY A 107 14.98 18.05 -5.05
N VAL A 108 14.33 17.08 -5.69
CA VAL A 108 14.48 15.67 -5.30
C VAL A 108 15.87 15.16 -5.67
N ASP A 109 16.64 14.77 -4.65
CA ASP A 109 18.01 14.28 -4.75
C ASP A 109 18.11 12.75 -4.94
N LYS A 110 17.02 12.01 -4.69
CA LYS A 110 16.99 10.55 -4.80
C LYS A 110 16.99 10.04 -6.24
N ASP A 111 17.65 8.89 -6.41
CA ASP A 111 17.80 8.17 -7.69
C ASP A 111 16.48 7.60 -8.17
N MET A 112 15.66 7.10 -7.24
CA MET A 112 14.33 6.57 -7.51
C MET A 112 13.25 7.44 -6.89
N VAL A 113 12.29 7.86 -7.71
CA VAL A 113 11.11 8.60 -7.25
C VAL A 113 9.86 7.83 -7.63
N PHE A 114 9.09 7.41 -6.63
CA PHE A 114 7.79 6.81 -6.81
C PHE A 114 6.69 7.86 -6.67
N MET A 115 5.77 7.89 -7.62
CA MET A 115 4.66 8.83 -7.63
C MET A 115 3.35 8.06 -7.79
N PRO A 116 2.79 7.54 -6.68
CA PRO A 116 1.46 6.96 -6.70
C PRO A 116 0.44 8.04 -7.05
N LEU A 117 -0.44 7.69 -7.98
CA LEU A 117 -1.52 8.55 -8.47
C LEU A 117 -2.83 7.76 -8.43
N ASN A 118 -3.81 8.32 -7.72
CA ASN A 118 -5.18 7.81 -7.76
C ASN A 118 -5.94 8.53 -8.89
N ILE A 119 -6.50 7.78 -9.82
CA ILE A 119 -7.31 8.27 -10.93
C ILE A 119 -8.78 7.99 -10.61
N ASN A 120 -9.59 9.05 -10.58
CA ASN A 120 -11.03 9.01 -10.29
C ASN A 120 -11.38 8.28 -8.97
N GLY A 121 -10.51 8.32 -7.98
CA GLY A 121 -10.70 7.62 -6.70
C GLY A 121 -10.85 6.09 -6.83
N SER A 122 -10.55 5.52 -7.99
CA SER A 122 -10.91 4.15 -8.35
C SER A 122 -9.85 3.44 -9.17
N HIS A 123 -8.69 4.04 -9.41
CA HIS A 123 -7.59 3.37 -10.09
C HIS A 123 -6.23 3.90 -9.64
N TRP A 124 -5.42 3.04 -9.04
CA TRP A 124 -4.05 3.37 -8.71
C TRP A 124 -3.11 3.12 -9.88
N THR A 125 -2.31 4.13 -10.21
CA THR A 125 -1.17 3.99 -11.10
C THR A 125 0.09 4.49 -10.41
N TRP A 126 1.23 4.02 -10.89
CA TRP A 126 2.54 4.43 -10.39
C TRP A 126 3.32 5.04 -11.53
N ILE A 127 3.80 6.25 -11.31
CA ILE A 127 4.78 6.89 -12.20
C ILE A 127 6.12 6.79 -11.49
N ASP A 128 7.13 6.22 -12.15
CA ASP A 128 8.50 6.21 -11.64
C ASP A 128 9.40 7.16 -12.44
N ARG A 129 10.27 7.87 -11.73
CA ARG A 129 11.42 8.56 -12.31
C ARG A 129 12.68 7.87 -11.82
N ARG A 130 13.55 7.49 -12.76
CA ARG A 130 14.91 7.02 -12.49
C ARG A 130 15.89 8.03 -13.06
N ARG A 131 16.94 8.35 -12.32
CA ARG A 131 18.10 9.09 -12.85
C ARG A 131 19.05 8.14 -13.56
#